data_AF-A0A1G8LD21-F1
#
_entry.id   AF-A0A1G8LD21-F1
#
_cell.length_a   1.000
_cell.length_b   1.000
_cell.length_c   1.000
_cell.angle_alpha   90.00
_cell.angle_beta   90.00
_cell.angle_gamma   90.00
#
_symmetry.space_group_name_H-M   'P 1'
#
loop_
_entity.id
_entity.type
_entity.pdbx_description
1 polymer ?
#
loop_
_entity_poly.entity_id
_entity_poly.type
_entity_poly.pdbx_seq_one_letter_code
_entity_poly.pdbx_strand_id
1 'polypeptide(L)' 'MYVGRDFSELVMTSKKNWTDKELAHFHESFQQILPYLNSEGGMIYREIMEEIKNRHSFHLNEASLERGSTIHPE' A
#
# COMPACT_ATOMS: atom_id res chain seq x y z
N MET A 1 -12.51 -9.14 1.13
CA MET A 1 -12.65 -8.41 -0.15
C MET A 1 -12.28 -6.97 0.10
N TYR A 2 -11.44 -6.38 -0.74
CA TYR A 2 -11.12 -4.96 -0.68
C TYR A 2 -12.40 -4.14 -0.90
N VAL A 3 -12.61 -3.11 -0.08
CA VAL A 3 -13.73 -2.16 -0.19
C VAL A 3 -13.12 -0.76 -0.24
N GLY A 4 -13.01 -0.23 -1.45
CA GLY A 4 -12.39 1.07 -1.74
C GLY A 4 -12.62 1.47 -3.19
N ARG A 5 -12.02 2.60 -3.61
CA ARG A 5 -12.14 3.11 -4.97
C ARG A 5 -11.45 2.20 -5.98
N ASP A 6 -11.97 2.13 -7.19
CA ASP A 6 -11.36 1.31 -8.23
C ASP A 6 -10.02 1.93 -8.70
N PHE A 7 -9.11 1.09 -9.20
CA PHE A 7 -7.82 1.56 -9.71
C PHE A 7 -7.97 2.62 -10.81
N SER A 8 -8.97 2.46 -11.67
CA SER A 8 -9.29 3.42 -12.75
C SER A 8 -9.71 4.79 -12.23
N GLU A 9 -10.36 4.86 -11.09
CA GLU A 9 -10.72 6.12 -10.43
C GLU A 9 -9.50 6.74 -9.71
N LEU A 10 -8.68 5.87 -9.13
CA LEU A 10 -7.52 6.25 -8.34
C LEU A 10 -6.35 6.75 -9.19
N VAL A 11 -6.14 6.22 -10.40
CA VAL A 11 -5.04 6.64 -11.28
C VAL A 11 -5.18 8.11 -11.70
N MET A 12 -6.41 8.63 -11.80
CA MET A 12 -6.71 10.04 -12.08
C MET A 12 -6.59 10.93 -10.85
N THR A 13 -6.42 10.35 -9.66
CA THR A 13 -6.34 11.06 -8.39
C THR A 13 -4.89 11.11 -7.90
N SER A 14 -4.47 12.23 -7.31
CA SER A 14 -3.15 12.32 -6.67
C SER A 14 -2.98 11.25 -5.57
N LYS A 15 -1.81 10.60 -5.52
CA LYS A 15 -1.51 9.50 -4.57
C LYS A 15 -1.54 9.97 -3.12
N LYS A 16 -1.33 11.27 -2.89
CA LYS A 16 -1.52 11.92 -1.58
C LYS A 16 -2.94 11.81 -1.03
N ASN A 17 -3.93 11.69 -1.92
CA ASN A 17 -5.34 11.56 -1.54
C ASN A 17 -5.79 10.09 -1.45
N TRP A 18 -4.88 9.14 -1.65
CA TRP A 18 -5.19 7.73 -1.42
C TRP A 18 -5.19 7.47 0.08
N THR A 19 -5.99 6.54 0.54
CA THR A 19 -5.98 6.06 1.92
C THR A 19 -4.89 5.01 2.10
N ASP A 20 -4.47 4.77 3.32
CA ASP A 20 -3.44 3.75 3.61
C ASP A 20 -3.88 2.35 3.19
N LYS A 21 -5.19 2.05 3.29
CA LYS A 21 -5.75 0.78 2.82
C LYS A 21 -5.66 0.62 1.30
N GLU A 22 -5.89 1.71 0.56
CA GLU A 22 -5.78 1.72 -0.91
C GLU A 22 -4.31 1.52 -1.32
N LEU A 23 -3.39 2.26 -0.70
CA LEU A 23 -1.96 2.12 -0.99
C LEU A 23 -1.45 0.71 -0.67
N ALA A 24 -1.82 0.13 0.48
CA ALA A 24 -1.44 -1.24 0.84
C ALA A 24 -1.99 -2.27 -0.15
N HIS A 25 -3.29 -2.16 -0.49
CA HIS A 25 -3.94 -3.10 -1.40
C HIS A 25 -3.31 -3.09 -2.80
N PHE A 26 -3.08 -1.90 -3.37
CA PHE A 26 -2.47 -1.80 -4.69
C PHE A 26 -0.97 -2.10 -4.65
N HIS A 27 -0.27 -1.83 -3.54
CA HIS A 27 1.11 -2.29 -3.37
C HIS A 27 1.23 -3.82 -3.49
N GLU A 28 0.42 -4.56 -2.72
CA GLU A 28 0.38 -6.02 -2.79
C GLU A 28 -0.01 -6.54 -4.18
N SER A 29 -1.03 -5.93 -4.79
CA SER A 29 -1.50 -6.32 -6.12
C SER A 29 -0.41 -6.11 -7.19
N PHE A 30 0.29 -4.97 -7.15
CA PHE A 30 1.37 -4.67 -8.07
C PHE A 30 2.60 -5.55 -7.83
N GLN A 31 2.90 -5.95 -6.59
CA GLN A 31 3.99 -6.89 -6.30
C GLN A 31 3.78 -8.24 -6.97
N GLN A 32 2.54 -8.73 -7.03
CA GLN A 32 2.22 -10.01 -7.66
C GLN A 32 2.39 -9.99 -9.18
N ILE A 33 2.13 -8.84 -9.82
CA ILE A 33 2.22 -8.68 -11.28
C ILE A 33 3.48 -7.93 -11.72
N LEU A 34 4.38 -7.60 -10.78
CA LEU A 34 5.59 -6.79 -11.00
C LEU A 34 6.43 -7.23 -12.21
N PRO A 35 6.68 -8.55 -12.45
CA PRO A 35 7.46 -9.00 -13.60
C PRO A 35 6.82 -8.70 -14.96
N TYR A 36 5.50 -8.42 -14.97
CA TYR A 36 4.69 -8.24 -16.18
C TYR A 36 4.27 -6.78 -16.39
N LEU A 37 4.68 -5.87 -15.52
CA LEU A 37 4.37 -4.46 -15.68
C LEU A 37 5.17 -3.86 -16.84
N ASN A 38 4.49 -3.05 -17.64
CA ASN A 38 5.12 -2.18 -18.62
C ASN A 38 5.73 -0.94 -17.95
N SER A 39 6.34 -0.05 -18.73
CA SER A 39 6.96 1.18 -18.23
C SER A 39 5.98 2.08 -17.46
N GLU A 40 4.74 2.20 -17.93
CA GLU A 40 3.70 3.00 -17.26
C GLU A 40 3.29 2.38 -15.91
N GLY A 41 3.04 1.07 -15.88
CA GLY A 41 2.73 0.33 -14.65
C GLY A 41 3.86 0.42 -13.64
N GLY A 42 5.13 0.35 -14.09
CA GLY A 42 6.30 0.54 -13.26
C GLY A 42 6.40 1.95 -12.66
N MET A 43 6.06 2.99 -13.42
CA MET A 43 6.01 4.37 -12.90
C MET A 43 4.94 4.53 -11.83
N ILE A 44 3.73 4.01 -12.07
CA ILE A 44 2.63 4.07 -11.09
C ILE A 44 3.02 3.34 -9.80
N TYR A 45 3.62 2.15 -9.92
CA TYR A 45 4.09 1.40 -8.76
C TYR A 45 5.15 2.15 -7.96
N ARG A 46 6.08 2.84 -8.65
CA ARG A 46 7.07 3.69 -7.99
C ARG A 46 6.43 4.83 -7.21
N GLU A 47 5.43 5.52 -7.77
CA GLU A 47 4.69 6.56 -7.06
C GLU A 47 3.99 6.03 -5.79
N ILE A 48 3.39 4.84 -5.88
CA ILE A 48 2.75 4.17 -4.73
C ILE A 48 3.80 3.89 -3.64
N MET A 49 4.98 3.35 -4.00
CA MET A 49 6.04 3.08 -3.03
C MET A 49 6.58 4.35 -2.37
N GLU A 50 6.77 5.43 -3.13
CA GLU A 50 7.24 6.69 -2.57
C GLU A 50 6.21 7.31 -1.64
N GLU A 51 4.92 7.23 -1.98
CA GLU A 51 3.84 7.67 -1.09
C GLU A 51 3.79 6.85 0.21
N ILE A 52 3.95 5.53 0.13
CA ILE A 52 4.01 4.65 1.32
C ILE A 52 5.20 5.04 2.21
N LYS A 53 6.40 5.25 1.63
CA LYS A 53 7.59 5.68 2.38
C LYS A 53 7.45 7.06 3.01
N ASN A 54 6.71 7.96 2.37
CA ASN A 54 6.49 9.31 2.90
C ASN A 54 5.47 9.33 4.05
N ARG A 55 4.69 8.26 4.22
CA ARG A 55 3.62 8.19 5.24
C ARG A 55 4.11 7.55 6.53
N HIS A 56 4.11 8.35 7.58
CA HIS A 56 4.41 7.91 8.94
C HIS A 56 3.47 6.80 9.46
N SER A 57 2.24 6.68 8.93
CA SER A 57 1.28 5.65 9.35
C SER A 57 1.74 4.22 9.01
N PHE A 58 2.44 4.03 7.88
CA PHE A 58 3.04 2.75 7.54
C PHE A 58 4.20 2.39 8.48
N HIS A 59 5.00 3.39 8.87
CA HIS A 59 6.09 3.23 9.84
C HIS A 59 5.63 2.95 11.28
N LEU A 60 4.42 3.36 11.65
CA LEU A 60 3.84 3.00 12.94
C LEU A 60 3.28 1.58 12.96
N ASN A 61 2.81 1.08 11.81
CA ASN A 61 2.21 -0.24 11.72
C ASN A 61 3.29 -1.34 11.83
N GLU A 62 4.48 -1.15 11.24
CA GLU A 62 5.65 -2.03 11.48
C GLU A 62 6.01 -2.10 12.98
N ALA A 63 6.08 -0.95 13.66
CA ALA A 63 6.42 -0.87 15.09
C ALA A 63 5.29 -1.37 16.01
N SER A 64 4.04 -1.40 15.54
CA SER A 64 2.88 -1.91 16.30
C SER A 64 2.76 -3.44 16.22
N LEU A 65 3.19 -4.04 15.09
CA LEU A 65 3.26 -5.50 14.94
C LEU A 65 4.28 -6.13 15.91
N GLU A 66 5.38 -5.44 16.21
CA GLU A 66 6.38 -5.89 17.19
C GLU A 66 5.89 -5.85 18.65
N ARG A 67 4.80 -5.13 18.95
CA ARG A 67 4.23 -5.02 20.31
C ARG A 67 3.08 -6.00 20.60
N GLY A 68 2.72 -6.84 19.63
CA GLY A 68 1.46 -7.59 19.64
C GLY A 68 1.51 -9.08 19.92
N SER A 69 2.57 -9.64 20.52
CA SER A 69 2.61 -11.08 20.84
C SER A 69 3.14 -11.40 22.24
N THR A 70 2.56 -10.81 23.28
CA THR A 70 2.56 -11.43 24.61
C THR A 70 1.20 -12.07 24.85
N ILE A 71 0.98 -13.21 24.19
CA ILE A 71 -0.01 -14.19 24.65
C ILE A 71 0.43 -14.65 26.05
N HIS A 72 -0.30 -14.24 27.08
CA HIS A 72 -0.22 -14.86 28.40
C HIS A 72 -1.14 -16.09 28.39
N PRO A 73 -0.61 -17.31 28.53
CA PRO A 73 -1.43 -18.46 28.92
C PRO A 73 -1.60 -18.45 30.45
N GLU A 74 -2.85 -18.46 30.92
CA GLU A 74 -3.21 -18.88 32.29
C GLU A 74 -3.10 -20.40 32.45
#